data_AF-A0A7I9V4U0-F1
#
_entry.id   AF-A0A7I9V4U0-F1
#
_cell.length_a   1.000
_cell.length_b   1.000
_cell.length_c   1.000
_cell.angle_alpha   90.00
_cell.angle_beta   90.00
_cell.angle_gamma   90.00
#
_symmetry.space_group_name_H-M   'P 1'
#
loop_
_entity.id
_entity.type
_entity.pdbx_description
1 polymer ?
#
loop_
_entity_poly.entity_id
_entity_poly.type
_entity_poly.pdbx_seq_one_letter_code
_entity_poly.pdbx_strand_id
1 'polypeptide(L)'
;MTRKTQLRSVAPDETVPEPEKPLSLTEAVAAGDTLAIMRAQRVIIAEGLESALDNTRPQYSNELSKLNKLIAEEEARRRTASAEASVVADLEVEQWDGTGY
;
A
#
# COMPACT_ATOMS: atom_id res chain seq x y z
N MET A 1 -6.91 -13.80 -15.28
CA MET A 1 -7.32 -12.45 -15.77
C MET A 1 -6.13 -11.52 -15.62
N THR A 2 -5.43 -11.23 -16.71
CA THR A 2 -4.24 -10.37 -16.73
C THR A 2 -4.70 -8.91 -16.73
N ARG A 3 -4.47 -8.16 -15.65
CA ARG A 3 -4.79 -6.72 -15.62
C ARG A 3 -3.97 -6.04 -16.72
N LYS A 4 -4.63 -5.37 -17.67
CA LYS A 4 -3.98 -4.46 -18.60
C LYS A 4 -3.43 -3.29 -17.77
N THR A 5 -2.12 -3.20 -17.62
CA THR A 5 -1.47 -2.01 -17.08
C THR A 5 -1.79 -0.86 -18.04
N GLN A 6 -2.67 0.06 -17.63
CA GLN A 6 -2.97 1.25 -18.42
C GLN A 6 -1.75 2.16 -18.38
N LEU A 7 -0.90 2.05 -19.41
CA LEU A 7 0.17 2.99 -19.66
C LEU A 7 -0.47 4.34 -20.01
N ARG A 8 -0.21 5.37 -19.21
CA ARG A 8 -0.61 6.75 -19.48
C ARG A 8 0.58 7.48 -20.11
N SER A 9 0.33 8.28 -21.15
CA SER A 9 1.30 9.24 -21.67
C SER A 9 1.49 10.39 -20.68
N VAL A 10 2.73 10.62 -20.25
CA VAL A 10 3.12 11.73 -19.38
C VAL A 10 3.56 12.90 -20.27
N ALA A 11 3.04 14.10 -20.03
CA ALA A 11 3.45 15.28 -20.79
C ALA A 11 4.89 15.70 -20.39
N PRO A 12 5.66 16.37 -21.28
CA PRO A 12 7.06 16.75 -20.98
C PRO A 12 7.21 17.66 -19.76
N ASP A 13 6.15 18.36 -19.39
CA ASP A 13 6.02 19.33 -18.30
C ASP A 13 5.21 18.79 -17.10
N GLU A 14 4.76 17.53 -17.16
CA GLU A 14 4.02 16.91 -16.07
C GLU A 14 4.98 16.58 -14.91
N THR A 15 4.76 17.24 -13.77
CA THR A 15 5.47 16.95 -12.52
C THR A 15 4.90 15.66 -11.94
N VAL A 16 5.70 14.59 -12.01
CA VAL A 16 5.38 13.35 -11.31
C VAL A 16 5.43 13.65 -9.80
N PRO A 17 4.35 13.43 -9.05
CA PRO A 17 4.38 13.63 -7.61
C PRO A 17 5.48 12.73 -7.03
N GLU A 18 6.38 13.32 -6.23
CA GLU A 18 7.41 12.54 -5.57
C GLU A 18 6.75 11.46 -4.70
N PRO A 19 7.28 10.23 -4.70
CA PRO A 19 6.77 9.19 -3.83
C PRO A 19 6.86 9.67 -2.38
N GLU A 20 5.73 9.63 -1.67
CA GLU A 20 5.69 10.03 -0.27
C GLU A 20 6.76 9.27 0.52
N LYS A 21 7.60 10.02 1.22
CA LYS A 21 8.65 9.42 2.05
C LYS A 21 7.97 8.58 3.15
N PRO A 22 8.38 7.32 3.35
CA PRO A 22 7.87 6.52 4.45
C PRO A 22 8.18 7.20 5.78
N LEU A 23 7.23 7.14 6.71
CA LEU A 23 7.42 7.61 8.09
C LEU A 23 8.65 6.96 8.71
N SER A 24 9.31 7.68 9.63
CA SER A 24 10.28 7.07 10.52
C SER A 24 9.59 6.00 11.39
N LEU A 25 10.38 5.06 11.93
CA LEU A 25 9.83 4.01 12.79
C LEU A 25 9.11 4.61 14.01
N THR A 26 9.66 5.66 14.61
CA THR A 26 9.07 6.33 15.77
C THR A 26 7.75 7.02 15.43
N GLU A 27 7.66 7.69 14.29
CA GLU A 27 6.42 8.34 13.84
C GLU A 27 5.35 7.31 13.51
N ALA A 28 5.72 6.23 12.82
CA ALA A 28 4.81 5.15 12.49
C ALA A 28 4.25 4.45 13.74
N VAL A 29 5.10 4.22 14.74
CA VAL A 29 4.68 3.66 16.04
C VAL A 29 3.75 4.62 16.78
N ALA A 30 4.07 5.91 16.81
CA ALA A 30 3.21 6.92 17.45
C ALA A 30 1.84 7.05 16.75
N ALA A 31 1.80 6.89 15.42
CA ALA A 31 0.57 6.88 14.64
C ALA A 31 -0.25 5.59 14.79
N GLY A 32 0.34 4.51 15.32
CA GLY A 32 -0.32 3.21 15.46
C GLY A 32 -0.65 2.53 14.13
N ASP A 33 -0.09 2.97 13.01
CA ASP A 33 -0.32 2.35 11.70
C ASP A 33 0.66 1.20 11.46
N THR A 34 0.16 -0.04 11.61
CA THR A 34 0.91 -1.27 11.37
C THR A 34 1.60 -1.33 10.00
N LEU A 35 0.96 -0.85 8.94
CA LEU A 35 1.56 -0.85 7.60
C LEU A 35 2.70 0.17 7.50
N ALA A 36 2.53 1.34 8.12
CA ALA A 36 3.59 2.33 8.20
C ALA A 36 4.78 1.80 9.02
N ILE A 37 4.53 1.09 10.13
CA ILE A 37 5.57 0.48 10.96
C ILE A 37 6.37 -0.55 10.15
N MET A 38 5.68 -1.45 9.42
CA MET A 38 6.35 -2.45 8.58
C MET A 38 7.17 -1.80 7.47
N ARG A 39 6.65 -0.74 6.83
CA ARG A 39 7.39 0.02 5.81
C ARG A 39 8.63 0.71 6.38
N ALA A 40 8.54 1.29 7.57
CA ALA A 40 9.68 1.89 8.26
C ALA A 40 10.76 0.85 8.62
N GLN A 41 10.35 -0.30 9.17
CA GLN A 41 11.26 -1.42 9.45
C GLN A 41 11.96 -1.93 8.19
N ARG A 42 11.24 -1.99 7.06
CA ARG A 42 11.81 -2.39 5.77
C ARG A 42 12.97 -1.49 5.33
N VAL A 43 12.84 -0.17 5.52
CA VAL A 43 13.92 0.79 5.21
C VAL A 43 15.13 0.53 6.10
N ILE A 44 14.93 0.38 7.41
CA ILE A 44 16.00 0.12 8.37
C ILE A 44 16.77 -1.17 8.03
N ILE A 45 16.05 -2.24 7.66
CA ILE A 45 16.70 -3.51 7.27
C ILE A 45 17.47 -3.36 5.97
N ALA A 46 16.96 -2.61 4.99
CA ALA A 46 17.66 -2.34 3.74
C ALA A 46 18.96 -1.55 3.98
N GLU A 47 18.91 -0.51 4.79
CA GLU A 47 20.10 0.27 5.21
C GLU A 47 21.10 -0.61 5.98
N GLY A 48 20.60 -1.49 6.86
CA GLY A 48 21.43 -2.49 7.56
C GLY A 48 22.11 -3.46 6.60
N LEU A 49 21.44 -3.83 5.50
CA LEU A 49 21.97 -4.73 4.48
C LEU A 49 23.16 -4.14 3.72
N GLU A 50 23.15 -2.84 3.45
CA GLU A 50 24.26 -2.14 2.76
C GLU A 50 25.56 -2.17 3.57
N SER A 51 25.46 -2.18 4.89
CA SER A 51 26.61 -2.18 5.82
C SER A 51 26.87 -3.54 6.49
N ALA A 52 26.04 -4.55 6.23
CA ALA A 52 26.12 -5.86 6.87
C ALA A 52 27.37 -6.66 6.47
N LEU A 53 27.95 -7.34 7.46
CA LEU A 53 28.98 -8.37 7.26
C LEU A 53 28.39 -9.59 6.54
N ASP A 54 29.22 -10.32 5.79
CA ASP A 54 28.79 -11.46 4.96
C ASP A 54 28.00 -12.53 5.71
N ASN A 55 28.34 -12.80 6.97
CA ASN A 55 27.64 -13.77 7.81
C ASN A 55 26.25 -13.29 8.26
N THR A 56 26.00 -11.97 8.25
CA THR A 56 24.73 -11.37 8.69
C THR A 56 23.82 -10.97 7.53
N ARG A 57 24.36 -10.84 6.31
CA ARG A 57 23.59 -10.55 5.08
C ARG A 57 22.43 -11.52 4.84
N PRO A 58 22.61 -12.87 4.98
CA PRO A 58 21.49 -13.80 4.79
C PRO A 58 20.34 -13.56 5.76
N GLN A 59 20.65 -13.20 7.02
CA GLN A 59 19.63 -12.92 8.03
C GLN A 59 18.82 -11.67 7.65
N TYR A 60 19.46 -10.57 7.30
CA TYR A 60 18.75 -9.36 6.85
C TYR A 60 17.94 -9.58 5.58
N SER A 61 18.47 -10.31 4.60
CA SER A 61 17.74 -10.67 3.37
C SER A 61 16.50 -11.51 3.64
N ASN A 62 16.57 -12.44 4.59
CA ASN A 62 15.44 -13.25 5.01
C ASN A 62 14.35 -12.40 5.69
N GLU A 63 14.73 -11.53 6.62
CA GLU A 63 13.78 -10.63 7.28
C GLU A 63 13.14 -9.64 6.30
N LEU A 64 13.92 -9.11 5.36
CA LEU A 64 13.42 -8.24 4.29
C LEU A 64 12.37 -8.97 3.42
N SER A 65 12.65 -10.23 3.07
CA SER A 65 11.72 -11.06 2.29
C SER A 65 10.42 -11.35 3.04
N LYS A 66 10.49 -11.59 4.36
CA LYS A 66 9.29 -11.76 5.20
C LYS A 66 8.46 -10.48 5.26
N LEU A 67 9.09 -9.33 5.53
CA LEU A 67 8.39 -8.04 5.58
C LEU A 67 7.70 -7.71 4.26
N ASN A 68 8.34 -7.97 3.12
CA ASN A 68 7.72 -7.72 1.82
C ASN A 68 6.42 -8.51 1.62
N LYS A 69 6.36 -9.76 2.09
CA LYS A 69 5.14 -10.57 2.04
C LYS A 69 4.05 -9.99 2.95
N LEU A 70 4.40 -9.68 4.21
CA LEU A 70 3.46 -9.11 5.18
C LEU A 70 2.88 -7.76 4.72
N ILE A 71 3.72 -6.90 4.12
CA ILE A 71 3.29 -5.63 3.52
C ILE A 71 2.31 -5.89 2.37
N ALA A 72 2.62 -6.82 1.46
CA ALA A 72 1.75 -7.13 0.34
C ALA A 72 0.39 -7.69 0.80
N GLU A 73 0.37 -8.53 1.84
CA GLU A 73 -0.85 -9.07 2.44
C GLU A 73 -1.69 -7.98 3.12
N GLU A 74 -1.08 -7.08 3.90
CA GLU A 74 -1.76 -5.96 4.54
C GLU A 74 -2.32 -4.95 3.53
N GLU A 75 -1.55 -4.62 2.49
CA GLU A 75 -2.04 -3.78 1.41
C GLU A 75 -3.20 -4.44 0.67
N ALA A 76 -3.13 -5.75 0.40
CA ALA A 76 -4.24 -6.47 -0.21
C ALA A 76 -5.50 -6.43 0.67
N ARG A 77 -5.35 -6.64 1.98
CA ARG A 77 -6.44 -6.53 2.96
C ARG A 77 -7.08 -5.13 2.96
N ARG A 78 -6.25 -4.07 3.02
CA ARG A 78 -6.73 -2.67 2.97
C ARG A 78 -7.44 -2.34 1.67
N ARG A 79 -6.93 -2.83 0.53
CA ARG A 79 -7.56 -2.63 -0.78
C ARG A 79 -8.93 -3.32 -0.85
N THR A 80 -9.07 -4.55 -0.35
CA THR A 80 -10.37 -5.23 -0.30
C THR A 80 -11.36 -4.48 0.60
N ALA A 81 -10.95 -4.08 1.79
CA ALA A 81 -11.79 -3.31 2.70
C ALA A 81 -12.23 -1.96 2.10
N SER A 82 -11.32 -1.25 1.42
CA SER A 82 -11.64 0.00 0.73
C SER A 82 -12.57 -0.21 -0.46
N ALA A 83 -12.44 -1.32 -1.19
CA ALA A 83 -13.32 -1.65 -2.30
C ALA A 83 -14.74 -1.96 -1.81
N GLU A 84 -14.88 -2.68 -0.70
CA GLU A 84 -16.19 -2.95 -0.07
C GLU A 84 -16.86 -1.67 0.44
N ALA A 85 -16.10 -0.75 1.05
CA ALA A 85 -16.62 0.55 1.48
C ALA A 85 -17.06 1.45 0.31
N SER A 86 -16.39 1.36 -0.84
CA SER A 86 -16.71 2.16 -2.03
C SER A 86 -17.95 1.68 -2.80
N VAL A 87 -18.43 0.45 -2.58
CA VAL A 87 -19.60 -0.11 -3.28
C VAL A 87 -20.92 0.32 -2.63
N VAL A 88 -20.88 0.90 -1.43
CA VAL A 88 -22.04 1.56 -0.81
C VAL A 88 -22.17 2.98 -1.37
N ALA A 89 -22.44 3.10 -2.67
CA ALA A 89 -23.01 4.32 -3.21
C ALA A 89 -24.48 4.38 -2.77
N ASP A 90 -24.90 5.49 -2.16
CA ASP A 90 -26.31 5.75 -1.85
C ASP A 90 -27.12 5.62 -3.14
N LEU A 91 -27.87 4.52 -3.27
CA LEU A 91 -28.91 4.42 -4.29
C LEU A 91 -29.98 5.44 -3.90
N GLU A 92 -30.06 6.54 -4.65
CA GLU A 92 -31.26 7.38 -4.66
C GLU A 92 -32.44 6.46 -4.97
N VAL A 93 -33.23 6.20 -3.93
CA VAL A 93 -34.47 5.43 -4.04
C VAL A 93 -35.44 6.30 -4.83
N GLU A 94 -35.42 6.20 -6.16
CA GLU A 94 -36.51 6.69 -6.98
C GLU A 94 -37.79 5.99 -6.48
N GLN A 95 -38.68 6.78 -5.87
CA GLN A 95 -40.01 6.33 -5.52
C GLN A 95 -40.72 5.97 -6.82
N TRP A 96 -40.79 4.68 -7.12
CA TRP A 96 -41.65 4.13 -8.14
C TRP A 96 -43.11 4.51 -7.81
N ASP A 97 -43.70 5.44 -8.55
CA ASP A 97 -45.12 5.74 -8.46
C ASP A 97 -45.89 4.69 -9.27
N GLY A 98 -46.44 3.71 -8.57
CA GLY A 98 -47.15 2.57 -9.18
C GLY A 98 -48.48 2.92 -9.86
N THR A 99 -48.52 3.92 -10.75
CA THR A 99 -49.73 4.31 -11.51
C THR A 99 -49.57 4.01 -12.99
N GLY A 100 -49.42 2.72 -13.32
CA GLY A 100 -49.58 2.20 -14.67
C GLY A 100 -50.63 1.09 -14.68
N TYR A 101 -51.91 1.49 -14.81
CA TYR A 101 -53.01 0.63 -15.25
C TYR A 101 -53.40 0.99 -16.67
#